data_AF-A0A520AAC0-F1
#
_entry.id   AF-A0A520AAC0-F1
#
_cell.length_a   1.000
_cell.length_b   1.000
_cell.length_c   1.000
_cell.angle_alpha   90.00
_cell.angle_beta   90.00
_cell.angle_gamma   90.00
#
_symmetry.space_group_name_H-M   'P 1'
#
loop_
_entity.id
_entity.type
_entity.pdbx_description
1 polymer ?
#
loop_
_entity_poly.entity_id
_entity_poly.type
_entity_poly.pdbx_seq_one_letter_code
_entity_poly.pdbx_strand_id
1 'polypeptide(L)'
;MRWLSRFLVTIAALSGVSVAVAQTYRPFDTSRRKGPRSGPPNQLLVVGSTHLSGMPATFRPEQLGPVLDKLAAWRPQAIAIEAVSGSQCDFMRHYPERYKDSVASYCWDPVPAAKATGLDVPAATAAWNQLLATWPAAPSPADRRRLAALFLAGGESACALVQWLRLPQNERRAGEGLDTV
;
A
#
# COMPACT_ATOMS: atom_id res chain seq x y z
N MET A 1 -75.49 -18.71 13.98
CA MET A 1 -75.27 -17.32 13.54
C MET A 1 -74.05 -16.79 14.28
N ARG A 2 -72.84 -16.82 13.67
CA ARG A 2 -72.21 -15.64 13.05
C ARG A 2 -72.45 -14.38 13.89
N TRP A 3 -71.49 -13.93 14.71
CA TRP A 3 -70.55 -12.86 14.32
C TRP A 3 -69.59 -12.47 15.46
N LEU A 4 -68.41 -12.01 15.05
CA LEU A 4 -67.23 -11.64 15.84
C LEU A 4 -67.45 -10.43 16.77
N SER A 5 -66.77 -10.40 17.92
CA SER A 5 -66.15 -9.21 18.56
C SER A 5 -65.80 -9.56 20.01
N ARG A 6 -64.64 -9.31 20.60
CA ARG A 6 -63.40 -8.59 20.28
C ARG A 6 -62.36 -9.17 21.24
N PHE A 7 -61.33 -9.84 20.75
CA PHE A 7 -60.13 -10.09 21.56
C PHE A 7 -59.32 -8.78 21.56
N LEU A 8 -59.37 -8.07 22.68
CA LEU A 8 -58.47 -6.96 22.98
C LEU A 8 -57.07 -7.55 23.18
N VAL A 9 -56.26 -7.56 22.12
CA VAL A 9 -54.82 -7.76 22.24
C VAL A 9 -54.21 -6.42 22.64
N THR A 10 -53.94 -6.28 23.93
CA THR A 10 -53.17 -5.16 24.46
C THR A 10 -51.72 -5.29 23.99
N ILE A 11 -51.37 -4.64 22.89
CA ILE A 11 -49.97 -4.43 22.51
C ILE A 11 -49.42 -3.39 23.49
N ALA A 12 -48.75 -3.85 24.56
CA ALA A 12 -47.94 -2.99 25.38
C ALA A 12 -46.76 -2.51 24.53
N ALA A 13 -46.87 -1.30 23.99
CA ALA A 13 -45.75 -0.61 23.37
C ALA A 13 -44.71 -0.34 24.48
N LEU A 14 -43.73 -1.24 24.58
CA LEU A 14 -42.48 -1.01 25.27
C LEU A 14 -41.71 0.05 24.47
N SER A 15 -42.11 1.30 24.64
CA SER A 15 -41.32 2.47 24.27
C SER A 15 -40.11 2.49 25.20
N GLY A 16 -39.13 1.64 24.91
CA GLY A 16 -37.83 1.71 25.54
C GLY A 16 -37.25 3.09 25.25
N VAL A 17 -37.26 3.97 26.24
CA VAL A 17 -36.50 5.21 26.19
C VAL A 17 -35.04 4.79 26.09
N SER A 18 -34.50 4.78 24.88
CA SER A 18 -33.06 4.74 24.69
C SER A 18 -32.52 6.00 25.36
N VAL A 19 -31.99 5.86 26.57
CA VAL A 19 -31.20 6.91 27.18
C VAL A 19 -30.02 7.09 26.24
N ALA A 20 -30.06 8.14 25.43
CA ALA A 20 -28.92 8.60 24.69
C ALA A 20 -27.86 8.96 25.73
N VAL A 21 -26.96 8.03 26.02
CA VAL A 21 -25.75 8.31 26.76
C VAL A 21 -25.04 9.40 25.98
N ALA A 22 -25.05 10.62 26.51
CA ALA A 22 -24.28 11.71 25.96
C ALA A 22 -22.84 11.21 25.86
N GLN A 23 -22.37 10.97 24.63
CA GLN A 23 -20.99 10.59 24.38
C GLN A 23 -20.16 11.71 24.99
N THR A 24 -19.42 11.40 26.05
CA THR A 24 -18.54 12.38 26.68
C THR A 24 -17.56 12.82 25.61
N TYR A 25 -17.69 14.06 25.14
CA TYR A 25 -16.78 14.60 24.15
C TYR A 25 -15.37 14.54 24.70
N ARG A 26 -14.55 13.65 24.12
CA ARG A 26 -13.11 13.61 24.34
C ARG A 26 -12.50 14.35 23.16
N PRO A 27 -11.96 15.56 23.36
CA PRO A 27 -11.25 16.25 22.30
C PRO A 27 -10.21 15.32 21.68
N PHE A 28 -10.10 15.35 20.36
CA PHE A 28 -9.08 14.59 19.64
C PHE A 28 -7.70 15.12 20.03
N ASP A 29 -7.07 14.45 21.00
CA ASP A 29 -5.75 14.80 21.51
C ASP A 29 -4.67 14.24 20.59
N THR A 30 -4.28 15.04 19.59
CA THR A 30 -3.21 14.70 18.63
C THR A 30 -1.87 14.43 19.32
N SER A 31 -1.65 14.97 20.53
CA SER A 31 -0.40 14.78 21.27
C SER A 31 -0.19 13.33 21.70
N ARG A 32 -1.28 12.58 21.93
CA ARG A 32 -1.26 11.14 22.25
C ARG A 32 -1.01 10.24 21.04
N ARG A 33 -0.97 10.81 19.83
CA ARG A 33 -0.71 10.11 18.57
C ARG A 33 0.66 10.45 17.98
N LYS A 34 1.43 11.30 18.65
CA LYS A 34 2.83 11.53 18.29
C LYS A 34 3.66 10.30 18.71
N GLY A 35 4.80 10.12 18.05
CA GLY A 35 5.76 9.07 18.37
C GLY A 35 6.25 9.13 19.83
N PRO A 36 7.19 8.26 20.23
CA PRO A 36 7.67 8.22 21.61
C PRO A 36 8.05 9.61 22.12
N ARG A 37 7.66 9.92 23.37
CA ARG A 37 7.89 11.23 24.01
C ARG A 37 9.37 11.56 24.19
N SER A 38 10.23 10.55 24.12
CA SER A 38 11.68 10.62 24.28
C SER A 38 12.38 9.85 23.15
N GLY A 39 13.63 10.24 22.88
CA GLY A 39 14.44 9.69 21.79
C GLY A 39 14.81 10.76 20.75
N PRO A 40 15.81 10.48 19.90
CA PRO A 40 16.14 11.40 18.81
C PRO A 40 14.95 11.52 17.84
N PRO A 41 14.71 12.71 17.27
CA PRO A 41 13.67 12.87 16.26
C PRO A 41 14.01 12.05 15.02
N ASN A 42 12.97 11.57 14.32
CA ASN A 42 13.13 11.01 12.98
C ASN A 42 13.74 12.08 12.06
N GLN A 43 14.75 11.70 11.28
CA GLN A 43 15.30 12.58 10.27
C GLN A 43 14.55 12.36 8.95
N LEU A 44 14.15 13.45 8.31
CA LEU A 44 13.47 13.44 7.01
C LEU A 44 14.26 14.30 6.02
N LEU A 45 14.60 13.71 4.87
CA LEU A 45 15.14 14.43 3.73
C LEU A 45 14.11 14.39 2.60
N VAL A 46 13.69 15.56 2.13
CA VAL A 46 12.75 15.69 1.01
C VAL A 46 13.51 16.08 -0.24
N VAL A 47 13.42 15.25 -1.27
CA VAL A 47 13.95 15.56 -2.61
C VAL A 47 12.77 15.84 -3.52
N GLY A 48 12.62 17.09 -3.93
CA GLY A 48 11.61 17.50 -4.91
C GLY A 48 12.22 17.62 -6.31
N SER A 49 11.49 17.15 -7.32
CA SER A 49 11.78 17.45 -8.73
C SER A 49 10.47 17.66 -9.49
N THR A 50 10.54 18.26 -10.67
CA THR A 50 9.49 18.05 -11.67
C THR A 50 9.44 16.56 -12.05
N HIS A 51 8.30 16.06 -12.53
CA HIS A 51 8.24 14.67 -13.01
C HIS A 51 9.30 14.44 -14.09
N LEU A 52 10.18 13.46 -13.88
CA LEU A 52 11.29 13.18 -14.79
C LEU A 52 10.80 12.79 -16.19
N SER A 53 9.58 12.25 -16.31
CA SER A 53 8.93 11.95 -17.59
C SER A 53 8.58 13.20 -18.41
N GLY A 54 8.50 14.37 -17.78
CA GLY A 54 8.29 15.65 -18.44
C GLY A 54 9.57 16.40 -18.80
N MET A 55 10.75 15.80 -18.56
CA MET A 55 12.02 16.42 -18.90
C MET A 55 12.23 16.45 -20.42
N PRO A 56 12.99 17.43 -20.94
CA PRO A 56 13.31 17.47 -22.37
C PRO A 56 14.14 16.24 -22.76
N ALA A 57 14.09 15.84 -24.04
CA ALA A 57 14.87 14.72 -24.57
C ALA A 57 16.40 14.88 -24.40
N THR A 58 16.87 16.10 -24.11
CA THR A 58 18.27 16.40 -23.81
C THR A 58 18.68 16.08 -22.37
N PHE A 59 17.72 15.75 -21.50
CA PHE A 59 18.00 15.33 -20.12
C PHE A 59 18.82 14.05 -20.12
N ARG A 60 19.88 14.06 -19.32
CA ARG A 60 20.80 12.93 -19.19
C ARG A 60 20.69 12.37 -17.78
N PRO A 61 20.27 11.11 -17.58
CA PRO A 61 20.10 10.53 -16.24
C PRO A 61 21.34 10.66 -15.35
N GLU A 62 22.54 10.71 -15.93
CA GLU A 62 23.82 10.90 -15.23
C GLU A 62 23.89 12.24 -14.49
N GLN A 63 23.09 13.24 -14.89
CA GLN A 63 22.97 14.52 -14.18
C GLN A 63 22.39 14.36 -12.76
N LEU A 64 21.71 13.23 -12.48
CA LEU A 64 21.23 12.91 -11.14
C LEU A 64 22.34 12.40 -10.20
N GLY A 65 23.54 12.10 -10.73
CA GLY A 65 24.67 11.55 -9.95
C GLY A 65 24.93 12.27 -8.62
N PRO A 66 25.11 13.61 -8.60
CA PRO A 66 25.34 14.35 -7.35
C PRO A 66 24.19 14.24 -6.33
N VAL A 67 22.95 14.07 -6.79
CA VAL A 67 21.79 13.86 -5.91
C VAL A 67 21.82 12.44 -5.34
N LEU A 68 22.10 11.45 -6.19
CA LEU A 68 22.24 10.05 -5.78
C LEU A 68 23.39 9.87 -4.77
N ASP A 69 24.52 10.54 -4.97
CA ASP A 69 25.67 10.51 -4.05
C ASP A 69 25.30 11.08 -2.67
N LYS A 70 24.57 12.20 -2.64
CA LYS A 70 24.07 12.79 -1.38
C LYS A 70 23.07 11.88 -0.67
N LEU A 71 22.16 11.25 -1.43
CA LEU A 71 21.21 10.28 -0.89
C LEU A 71 21.93 9.06 -0.31
N ALA A 72 22.92 8.51 -1.01
CA ALA A 72 23.72 7.39 -0.54
C ALA A 72 24.50 7.75 0.74
N ALA A 73 25.13 8.92 0.79
CA ALA A 73 25.85 9.42 1.95
C ALA A 73 24.92 9.64 3.17
N TRP A 74 23.66 10.05 2.94
CA TRP A 74 22.66 10.20 3.99
C TRP A 74 22.23 8.86 4.62
N ARG A 75 22.38 7.74 3.89
CA ARG A 75 22.03 6.36 4.34
C ARG A 75 20.56 6.25 4.76
N PRO A 76 19.60 6.45 3.84
CA PRO A 76 18.18 6.29 4.13
C PRO A 76 17.88 4.90 4.66
N GLN A 77 17.08 4.83 5.73
CA GLN A 77 16.52 3.56 6.21
C GLN A 77 15.29 3.15 5.39
N ALA A 78 14.57 4.13 4.84
CA ALA A 78 13.42 3.95 3.96
C ALA A 78 13.38 5.10 2.93
N ILE A 79 12.81 4.82 1.76
CA ILE A 79 12.54 5.81 0.71
C ILE A 79 11.06 5.72 0.38
N ALA A 80 10.34 6.82 0.55
CA ALA A 80 8.98 6.98 0.05
C ALA A 80 9.04 7.77 -1.27
N ILE A 81 8.21 7.39 -2.22
CA ILE A 81 8.07 8.07 -3.51
C ILE A 81 6.64 8.59 -3.66
N GLU A 82 6.47 9.62 -4.46
CA GLU A 82 5.15 10.07 -4.92
C GLU A 82 4.63 9.09 -5.97
N ALA A 83 4.01 8.00 -5.52
CA ALA A 83 3.31 7.04 -6.35
C ALA A 83 1.99 6.65 -5.69
N VAL A 84 0.98 6.31 -6.50
CA VAL A 84 -0.26 5.74 -5.98
C VAL A 84 0.02 4.29 -5.60
N SER A 85 -0.24 3.91 -4.35
CA SER A 85 0.00 2.53 -3.90
C SER A 85 -0.86 1.55 -4.67
N GLY A 86 -0.40 0.31 -4.77
CA GLY A 86 -1.18 -0.72 -5.46
C GLY A 86 -2.52 -1.00 -4.77
N SER A 87 -2.59 -0.91 -3.44
CA SER A 87 -3.83 -0.99 -2.68
C SER A 87 -4.82 0.15 -2.98
N GLN A 88 -4.33 1.37 -3.19
CA GLN A 88 -5.17 2.49 -3.59
C GLN A 88 -5.62 2.34 -5.04
N CYS A 89 -4.76 1.85 -5.91
CA CYS A 89 -5.11 1.50 -7.29
C CYS A 89 -6.17 0.40 -7.38
N ASP A 90 -6.06 -0.64 -6.55
CA ASP A 90 -7.08 -1.67 -6.42
C ASP A 90 -8.42 -1.08 -5.99
N PHE A 91 -8.44 -0.27 -4.93
CA PHE A 91 -9.65 0.47 -4.53
C PHE A 91 -10.24 1.30 -5.69
N MET A 92 -9.41 2.09 -6.40
CA MET A 92 -9.89 2.95 -7.48
C MET A 92 -10.49 2.17 -8.65
N ARG A 93 -9.96 0.98 -8.97
CA ARG A 93 -10.50 0.10 -10.03
C ARG A 93 -11.93 -0.36 -9.75
N HIS A 94 -12.37 -0.38 -8.50
CA HIS A 94 -13.75 -0.71 -8.14
C HIS A 94 -14.75 0.41 -8.45
N TYR A 95 -14.29 1.63 -8.76
CA TYR A 95 -15.15 2.79 -9.07
C TYR A 95 -14.75 3.44 -10.40
N PRO A 96 -14.89 2.73 -11.54
CA PRO A 96 -14.39 3.19 -12.83
C PRO A 96 -15.05 4.49 -13.31
N GLU A 97 -16.32 4.74 -12.99
CA GLU A 97 -17.01 5.99 -13.34
C GLU A 97 -16.31 7.22 -12.77
N ARG A 98 -15.65 7.06 -11.61
CA ARG A 98 -14.94 8.14 -10.92
C ARG A 98 -13.45 8.18 -11.24
N TYR A 99 -12.80 7.02 -11.36
CA TYR A 99 -11.34 6.93 -11.36
C TYR A 99 -10.72 6.37 -12.65
N LYS A 100 -11.49 6.14 -13.72
CA LYS A 100 -10.94 5.58 -14.99
C LYS A 100 -9.65 6.26 -15.45
N ASP A 101 -9.61 7.59 -15.43
CA ASP A 101 -8.48 8.36 -15.95
C ASP A 101 -7.28 8.32 -14.98
N SER A 102 -7.56 8.31 -13.66
CA SER A 102 -6.54 8.15 -12.63
C SER A 102 -5.92 6.75 -12.67
N VAL A 103 -6.73 5.71 -12.86
CA VAL A 103 -6.23 4.34 -13.02
C VAL A 103 -5.37 4.25 -14.27
N ALA A 104 -5.83 4.79 -15.41
CA ALA A 104 -5.08 4.76 -16.66
C ALA A 104 -3.74 5.52 -16.58
N SER A 105 -3.67 6.61 -15.81
CA SER A 105 -2.48 7.48 -15.75
C SER A 105 -1.47 7.10 -14.69
N TYR A 106 -1.91 6.55 -13.54
CA TYR A 106 -1.07 6.41 -12.35
C TYR A 106 -0.89 4.98 -11.85
N CYS A 107 -1.76 4.04 -12.27
CA CYS A 107 -1.77 2.71 -11.69
C CYS A 107 -1.04 1.69 -12.57
N TRP A 108 -0.02 1.06 -12.00
CA TRP A 108 0.60 -0.12 -12.59
C TRP A 108 -0.40 -1.30 -12.63
N ASP A 109 -0.34 -2.16 -13.65
CA ASP A 109 -1.27 -3.28 -13.88
C ASP A 109 -0.82 -4.61 -13.25
N PRO A 110 -1.43 -5.07 -12.13
CA PRO A 110 -1.07 -6.31 -11.45
C PRO A 110 -1.53 -7.60 -12.06
N VAL A 111 -2.29 -7.57 -13.15
CA VAL A 111 -2.84 -8.79 -13.73
C VAL A 111 -1.77 -9.83 -14.10
N PRO A 112 -0.61 -9.50 -14.72
CA PRO A 112 0.41 -10.51 -15.03
C PRO A 112 0.99 -11.18 -13.77
N ALA A 113 1.34 -10.38 -12.77
CA ALA A 113 1.92 -10.87 -11.51
C ALA A 113 0.90 -11.64 -10.67
N ALA A 114 -0.36 -11.21 -10.66
CA ALA A 114 -1.44 -11.90 -9.98
C ALA A 114 -1.67 -13.29 -10.60
N LYS A 115 -1.60 -13.42 -11.93
CA LYS A 115 -1.66 -14.72 -12.61
C LYS A 115 -0.48 -15.62 -12.25
N ALA A 116 0.73 -15.06 -12.20
CA ALA A 116 1.95 -15.80 -11.88
C ALA A 116 1.98 -16.32 -10.44
N THR A 117 1.49 -15.52 -9.50
CA THR A 117 1.54 -15.82 -8.06
C THR A 117 0.27 -16.48 -7.53
N GLY A 118 -0.85 -16.36 -8.26
CA GLY A 118 -2.18 -16.76 -7.79
C GLY A 118 -2.76 -15.82 -6.71
N LEU A 119 -2.20 -14.62 -6.54
CA LEU A 119 -2.59 -13.67 -5.49
C LEU A 119 -3.13 -12.38 -6.12
N ASP A 120 -4.31 -11.96 -5.67
CA ASP A 120 -4.81 -10.61 -5.94
C ASP A 120 -4.07 -9.56 -5.10
N VAL A 121 -4.38 -8.27 -5.32
CA VAL A 121 -3.67 -7.17 -4.65
C VAL A 121 -3.77 -7.26 -3.12
N PRO A 122 -4.95 -7.46 -2.50
CA PRO A 122 -5.05 -7.62 -1.06
C PRO A 122 -4.27 -8.83 -0.51
N ALA A 123 -4.36 -10.00 -1.16
CA ALA A 123 -3.68 -11.21 -0.72
C ALA A 123 -2.15 -11.10 -0.86
N ALA A 124 -1.66 -10.52 -1.96
CA ALA A 124 -0.25 -10.22 -2.14
C ALA A 124 0.26 -9.24 -1.07
N THR A 125 -0.55 -8.21 -0.75
CA THR A 125 -0.26 -7.24 0.31
C THR A 125 -0.10 -7.91 1.68
N ALA A 126 -1.01 -8.81 2.03
CA ALA A 126 -0.91 -9.58 3.26
C ALA A 126 0.34 -10.48 3.24
N ALA A 127 0.62 -11.14 2.13
CA ALA A 127 1.73 -12.06 1.98
C ALA A 127 3.11 -11.38 2.13
N TRP A 128 3.34 -10.21 1.52
CA TRP A 128 4.62 -9.52 1.71
C TRP A 128 4.76 -8.97 3.12
N ASN A 129 3.68 -8.53 3.77
CA ASN A 129 3.75 -8.04 5.15
C ASN A 129 4.14 -9.18 6.10
N GLN A 130 3.59 -10.38 5.89
CA GLN A 130 4.00 -11.58 6.63
C GLN A 130 5.46 -11.95 6.37
N LEU A 131 5.90 -11.93 5.10
CA LEU A 131 7.28 -12.23 4.73
C LEU A 131 8.27 -11.21 5.34
N LEU A 132 7.91 -9.93 5.33
CA LEU A 132 8.74 -8.86 5.89
C LEU A 132 8.81 -8.91 7.43
N ALA A 133 7.77 -9.40 8.10
CA ALA A 133 7.77 -9.55 9.56
C ALA A 133 8.84 -10.54 10.06
N THR A 134 9.23 -11.51 9.23
CA THR A 134 10.28 -12.49 9.53
C THR A 134 11.48 -12.34 8.59
N TRP A 135 11.70 -11.14 8.04
CA TRP A 135 12.75 -10.92 7.04
C TRP A 135 14.14 -11.17 7.64
N PRO A 136 14.96 -12.05 7.05
CA PRO A 136 16.29 -12.34 7.59
C PRO A 136 17.25 -11.18 7.36
N ALA A 137 18.28 -11.08 8.21
CA ALA A 137 19.35 -10.08 8.04
C ALA A 137 20.09 -10.24 6.70
N ALA A 138 20.24 -11.48 6.23
CA ALA A 138 20.83 -11.83 4.95
C ALA A 138 19.84 -12.70 4.13
N PRO A 139 18.88 -12.09 3.43
CA PRO A 139 17.91 -12.83 2.60
C PRO A 139 18.60 -13.49 1.41
N SER A 140 18.16 -14.68 1.06
CA SER A 140 18.64 -15.41 -0.10
C SER A 140 18.18 -14.73 -1.40
N PRO A 141 18.81 -15.05 -2.55
CA PRO A 141 18.30 -14.62 -3.85
C PRO A 141 16.85 -15.05 -4.11
N ALA A 142 16.47 -16.25 -3.67
CA ALA A 142 15.09 -16.74 -3.77
C ALA A 142 14.11 -15.90 -2.95
N ASP A 143 14.49 -15.50 -1.72
CA ASP A 143 13.65 -14.62 -0.88
C ASP A 143 13.41 -13.28 -1.56
N ARG A 144 14.44 -12.70 -2.20
CA ARG A 144 14.32 -11.42 -2.91
C ARG A 144 13.44 -11.54 -4.16
N ARG A 145 13.59 -12.60 -4.95
CA ARG A 145 12.73 -12.84 -6.13
C ARG A 145 11.27 -13.06 -5.71
N ARG A 146 11.04 -13.85 -4.67
CA ARG A 146 9.70 -14.03 -4.08
C ARG A 146 9.11 -12.70 -3.61
N LEU A 147 9.87 -11.89 -2.87
CA LEU A 147 9.38 -10.59 -2.41
C LEU A 147 9.10 -9.63 -3.58
N ALA A 148 9.93 -9.67 -4.64
CA ALA A 148 9.68 -8.91 -5.87
C ALA A 148 8.37 -9.33 -6.54
N ALA A 149 8.12 -10.64 -6.68
CA ALA A 149 6.88 -11.17 -7.25
C ALA A 149 5.65 -10.76 -6.45
N LEU A 150 5.73 -10.82 -5.11
CA LEU A 150 4.64 -10.35 -4.23
C LEU A 150 4.38 -8.85 -4.39
N PHE A 151 5.43 -8.02 -4.46
CA PHE A 151 5.26 -6.60 -4.70
C PHE A 151 4.62 -6.30 -6.05
N LEU A 152 5.03 -6.99 -7.12
CA LEU A 152 4.35 -6.85 -8.42
C LEU A 152 2.88 -7.25 -8.32
N ALA A 153 2.56 -8.39 -7.69
CA ALA A 153 1.19 -8.87 -7.55
C ALA A 153 0.28 -7.90 -6.78
N GLY A 154 0.80 -7.15 -5.82
CA GLY A 154 0.05 -6.06 -5.17
C GLY A 154 0.32 -4.67 -5.72
N GLY A 155 0.85 -4.53 -6.93
CA GLY A 155 0.95 -3.25 -7.64
C GLY A 155 2.09 -2.32 -7.20
N GLU A 156 3.06 -2.81 -6.43
CA GLU A 156 4.18 -2.07 -5.87
C GLU A 156 5.46 -2.22 -6.74
N SER A 157 5.39 -1.85 -8.03
CA SER A 157 6.44 -2.12 -9.02
C SER A 157 7.81 -1.50 -8.69
N ALA A 158 7.85 -0.31 -8.08
CA ALA A 158 9.10 0.30 -7.63
C ALA A 158 9.77 -0.51 -6.50
N CYS A 159 8.98 -1.03 -5.56
CA CYS A 159 9.47 -1.90 -4.49
C CYS A 159 10.00 -3.22 -5.05
N ALA A 160 9.32 -3.78 -6.05
CA ALA A 160 9.79 -4.97 -6.76
C ALA A 160 11.13 -4.74 -7.48
N LEU A 161 11.27 -3.61 -8.18
CA LEU A 161 12.52 -3.23 -8.84
C LEU A 161 13.69 -3.13 -7.86
N VAL A 162 13.46 -2.59 -6.65
CA VAL A 162 14.50 -2.53 -5.61
C VAL A 162 14.96 -3.94 -5.22
N GLN A 163 14.05 -4.90 -5.05
CA GLN A 163 14.45 -6.28 -4.74
C GLN A 163 15.22 -6.92 -5.89
N TRP A 164 14.80 -6.68 -7.12
CA TRP A 164 15.50 -7.13 -8.32
C TRP A 164 16.92 -6.58 -8.43
N LEU A 165 17.10 -5.28 -8.20
CA LEU A 165 18.42 -4.62 -8.26
C LEU A 165 19.36 -5.08 -7.14
N ARG A 166 18.83 -5.52 -5.99
CA ARG A 166 19.61 -6.11 -4.88
C ARG A 166 20.07 -7.55 -5.15
N LEU A 167 19.60 -8.20 -6.22
CA LEU A 167 20.10 -9.51 -6.61
C LEU A 167 21.49 -9.39 -7.26
N PRO A 168 22.41 -10.35 -7.00
CA PRO A 168 23.57 -10.57 -7.84
C PRO A 168 23.17 -10.69 -9.31
N GLN A 169 24.02 -10.22 -10.23
CA GLN A 169 23.66 -10.16 -11.66
C GLN A 169 23.29 -11.53 -12.24
N ASN A 170 23.97 -12.60 -11.81
CA ASN A 170 23.67 -13.98 -12.23
C ASN A 170 22.38 -14.55 -11.61
N GLU A 171 21.84 -13.91 -10.57
CA GLU A 171 20.59 -14.29 -9.91
C GLU A 171 19.38 -13.44 -10.37
N ARG A 172 19.61 -12.44 -11.23
CA ARG A 172 18.58 -11.65 -11.92
C ARG A 172 17.97 -12.46 -13.08
N ARG A 173 17.30 -13.54 -12.71
CA ARG A 173 16.63 -14.48 -13.62
C ARG A 173 15.22 -14.75 -13.15
N ALA A 174 14.40 -15.28 -14.05
CA ALA A 174 13.05 -15.71 -13.73
C ALA A 174 13.06 -16.82 -12.65
N GLY A 175 11.99 -16.85 -11.85
CA GLY A 175 11.80 -17.78 -10.75
C GLY A 175 10.98 -17.16 -9.62
N GLU A 176 10.49 -18.01 -8.72
CA GLU A 176 9.79 -17.62 -7.50
C GLU A 176 8.59 -16.69 -7.75
N GLY A 177 7.87 -16.93 -8.86
CA GLY A 177 6.70 -16.14 -9.27
C GLY A 177 7.00 -15.02 -10.26
N LEU A 178 8.24 -14.88 -10.75
CA LEU A 178 8.63 -13.93 -11.80
C LEU A 178 8.64 -14.54 -13.22
N ASP A 179 8.26 -15.81 -13.39
CA ASP A 179 8.41 -16.55 -14.65
C ASP A 179 7.53 -16.04 -15.80
N THR A 180 6.48 -15.28 -15.49
CA THR A 180 5.45 -14.83 -16.46
C THR A 180 5.05 -13.37 -16.27
N VAL A 181 5.89 -12.58 -15.57
CA VAL A 181 5.61 -11.20 -15.15
C VAL A 181 6.43 -10.19 -15.92
#